data_AF-A0A221W6B5-F1
#
_entry.id   AF-A0A221W6B5-F1
#
_cell.length_a   1.000
_cell.length_b   1.000
_cell.length_c   1.000
_cell.angle_alpha   90.00
_cell.angle_beta   90.00
_cell.angle_gamma   90.00
#
_symmetry.space_group_name_H-M   'P 1'
#
loop_
_entity.id
_entity.type
_entity.pdbx_description
1 polymer ?
#
loop_
_entity_poly.entity_id
_entity_poly.type
_entity_poly.pdbx_seq_one_letter_code
_entity_poly.pdbx_strand_id
1 'polypeptide(L)'
;MSSCGPAGEPIGLPVAAALPDAMAVIDPAACRRDVPPSDARPTPGTSRRRCVVGPVDRAASSPNHGSAPRTGRVVLERRDETVPQQSWNDKRERQYRHIKDSQRARGTGEGRAEEIAARTVNKNRARSGESRTRSRTSVADMSPQKRGGQRSGKRLGPGGPTKAQLYNDARRRGIRGRSTMSKAELSRALGR
;
A
#
# COMPACT_ATOMS: atom_id res chain seq x y z
N MET A 1 65.69 -15.10 36.28
CA MET A 1 66.25 -14.97 34.91
C MET A 1 65.08 -14.92 33.94
N SER A 2 65.16 -14.01 32.96
CA SER A 2 64.22 -13.75 31.84
C SER A 2 62.90 -13.07 32.23
N SER A 3 62.66 -11.76 32.10
CA SER A 3 62.93 -10.72 31.07
C SER A 3 62.17 -10.88 29.74
N CYS A 4 61.74 -9.73 29.18
CA CYS A 4 60.90 -9.44 27.99
C CYS A 4 59.40 -9.30 28.33
N GLY A 5 58.67 -8.22 28.00
CA GLY A 5 58.86 -7.06 27.10
C GLY A 5 57.48 -6.37 26.90
N PRO A 6 57.37 -5.22 26.21
CA PRO A 6 56.65 -4.05 26.73
C PRO A 6 55.26 -3.70 26.11
N ALA A 7 54.53 -2.90 26.90
CA ALA A 7 53.60 -1.81 26.57
C ALA A 7 52.94 -1.77 25.18
N GLY A 8 51.61 -1.93 25.15
CA GLY A 8 50.73 -1.47 24.08
C GLY A 8 50.10 -0.13 24.43
N GLU A 9 50.35 0.87 23.58
CA GLU A 9 49.88 2.25 23.70
C GLU A 9 48.35 2.38 23.59
N PRO A 10 47.71 3.31 24.34
CA PRO A 10 46.36 3.75 24.05
C PRO A 10 46.36 4.71 22.86
N ILE A 11 45.73 4.30 21.76
CA ILE A 11 45.47 5.16 20.60
C ILE A 11 44.51 6.27 21.04
N GLY A 12 45.06 7.45 21.30
CA GLY A 12 44.33 8.68 21.50
C GLY A 12 43.62 9.09 20.20
N LEU A 13 42.29 9.19 20.26
CA LEU A 13 41.53 9.88 19.23
C LEU A 13 41.72 11.40 19.41
N PRO A 14 42.03 12.15 18.34
CA PRO A 14 42.23 13.58 18.44
C PRO A 14 40.92 14.33 18.73
N VAL A 15 41.07 15.28 19.64
CA VAL A 15 40.17 16.36 20.04
C VAL A 15 39.41 16.94 18.84
N ALA A 16 38.09 16.83 18.87
CA ALA A 16 37.21 17.57 17.97
C ALA A 16 37.25 19.05 18.34
N ALA A 17 37.74 19.85 17.40
CA ALA A 17 37.73 21.30 17.45
C ALA A 17 36.31 21.86 17.63
N ALA A 18 36.24 22.90 18.45
CA ALA A 18 35.07 23.73 18.68
C ALA A 18 34.50 24.27 17.35
N LEU A 19 33.19 24.10 17.18
CA LEU A 19 32.40 24.85 16.21
C LEU A 19 32.05 26.21 16.83
N PRO A 20 32.15 27.33 16.08
CA PRO A 20 31.72 28.62 16.58
C PRO A 20 30.19 28.70 16.68
N ASP A 21 29.73 29.17 17.84
CA ASP A 21 28.41 29.77 18.04
C ASP A 21 28.24 30.96 17.09
N ALA A 22 27.45 30.78 16.03
CA ALA A 22 26.93 31.87 15.22
C ALA A 22 25.39 31.82 15.26
N MET A 23 24.85 32.58 16.21
CA MET A 23 23.45 33.00 16.28
C MET A 23 23.07 33.74 14.98
N ALA A 24 22.54 33.00 14.00
CA ALA A 24 21.81 33.61 12.90
C ALA A 24 20.41 33.99 13.41
N VAL A 25 20.26 35.27 13.72
CA VAL A 25 18.99 35.93 14.01
C VAL A 25 18.10 35.74 12.77
N ILE A 26 17.05 34.93 12.88
CA ILE A 26 16.04 34.80 11.82
C ILE A 26 15.20 36.08 11.85
N ASP A 27 15.33 36.87 10.79
CA ASP A 27 14.57 38.08 10.56
C ASP A 27 13.05 37.75 10.46
N PRO A 28 12.19 38.23 11.37
CA PRO A 28 10.77 37.86 11.42
C PRO A 28 9.93 38.47 10.28
N ALA A 29 10.52 39.30 9.42
CA ALA A 29 9.79 39.98 8.34
C ALA A 29 9.68 39.17 7.03
N ALA A 30 10.36 38.03 6.87
CA ALA A 30 10.37 37.27 5.61
C ALA A 30 9.30 36.16 5.49
N CYS A 31 8.44 36.00 6.51
CA CYS A 31 7.35 35.00 6.51
C CYS A 31 6.00 35.59 6.09
N ARG A 32 5.91 36.15 4.88
CA ARG A 32 4.63 36.26 4.16
C ARG A 32 4.82 35.80 2.73
N ARG A 33 4.69 34.49 2.53
CA ARG A 33 4.25 33.96 1.24
C ARG A 33 2.76 33.69 1.35
N ASP A 34 2.02 34.48 0.60
CA ASP A 34 0.59 34.41 0.40
C ASP A 34 0.10 32.97 0.17
N VAL A 35 -0.77 32.52 1.06
CA VAL A 35 -1.66 31.39 0.82
C VAL A 35 -2.87 31.97 0.05
N PRO A 36 -3.09 31.64 -1.23
CA PRO A 36 -4.31 32.07 -1.89
C PRO A 36 -5.53 31.36 -1.28
N PRO A 37 -6.68 32.05 -1.16
CA PRO A 37 -7.88 31.47 -0.57
C PRO A 37 -8.42 30.33 -1.44
N SER A 38 -8.63 29.19 -0.81
CA SER A 38 -9.61 28.19 -1.23
C SER A 38 -11.00 28.83 -1.12
N ASP A 39 -11.60 29.25 -2.23
CA ASP A 39 -13.05 29.24 -2.45
C ASP A 39 -13.42 29.76 -3.85
N ALA A 40 -13.63 28.84 -4.80
CA ALA A 40 -14.45 29.08 -5.98
C ALA A 40 -14.97 27.75 -6.53
N ARG A 41 -16.21 27.42 -6.22
CA ARG A 41 -16.99 26.41 -6.94
C ARG A 41 -17.27 26.93 -8.35
N PRO A 42 -16.98 26.20 -9.44
CA PRO A 42 -17.44 26.63 -10.76
C PRO A 42 -18.96 26.44 -10.85
N THR A 43 -19.68 27.54 -11.05
CA THR A 43 -21.08 27.55 -11.45
C THR A 43 -21.20 27.03 -12.89
N PRO A 44 -22.22 26.23 -13.25
CA PRO A 44 -22.51 25.91 -14.65
C PRO A 44 -23.14 27.14 -15.32
N GLY A 45 -22.29 28.09 -15.73
CA GLY A 45 -22.67 29.26 -16.51
C GLY A 45 -22.57 28.99 -18.01
N THR A 46 -23.71 28.66 -18.61
CA THR A 46 -24.17 29.06 -19.95
C THR A 46 -23.10 29.60 -20.91
N SER A 47 -22.42 28.72 -21.65
CA SER A 47 -21.92 29.07 -22.98
C SER A 47 -22.82 28.38 -24.01
N ARG A 48 -23.68 29.19 -24.64
CA ARG A 48 -24.45 28.79 -25.82
C ARG A 48 -23.47 28.50 -26.96
N ARG A 49 -22.91 27.30 -27.02
CA ARG A 49 -22.60 26.68 -28.31
C ARG A 49 -23.87 26.02 -28.78
N ARG A 50 -24.47 26.63 -29.80
CA ARG A 50 -25.57 26.09 -30.58
C ARG A 50 -25.10 24.77 -31.21
N CYS A 51 -25.30 23.66 -30.50
CA CYS A 51 -25.31 22.34 -31.12
C CYS A 51 -26.59 22.28 -31.95
N VAL A 52 -26.48 22.44 -33.26
CA VAL A 52 -27.57 22.14 -34.18
C VAL A 52 -27.73 20.63 -34.13
N VAL A 53 -28.68 20.15 -33.32
CA VAL A 53 -29.18 18.79 -33.41
C VAL A 53 -29.97 18.69 -34.70
N GLY A 54 -29.38 18.04 -35.71
CA GLY A 54 -30.09 17.62 -36.91
C GLY A 54 -31.18 16.60 -36.57
N PRO A 55 -32.23 16.48 -37.40
CA PRO A 55 -33.33 15.58 -37.16
C PRO A 55 -32.83 14.12 -37.17
N VAL A 56 -33.21 13.39 -36.13
CA VAL A 56 -33.03 11.94 -36.05
C VAL A 56 -34.02 11.26 -37.00
N ASP A 57 -33.60 11.03 -38.23
CA ASP A 57 -34.33 10.16 -39.14
C ASP A 57 -34.29 8.73 -38.62
N ARG A 58 -35.45 8.35 -38.09
CA ARG A 58 -35.85 7.01 -37.68
C ARG A 58 -35.93 6.13 -38.93
N ALA A 59 -34.82 5.50 -39.32
CA ALA A 59 -34.82 4.45 -40.32
C ALA A 59 -34.47 3.10 -39.68
N ALA A 60 -35.46 2.23 -39.69
CA ALA A 60 -35.38 0.83 -39.31
C ALA A 60 -34.29 0.09 -40.10
N SER A 61 -33.51 -0.73 -39.41
CA SER A 61 -33.01 -2.04 -39.89
C SER A 61 -32.27 -2.76 -38.76
N SER A 62 -33.00 -3.62 -38.05
CA SER A 62 -32.42 -4.68 -37.23
C SER A 62 -31.89 -5.78 -38.14
N PRO A 63 -30.63 -6.24 -37.99
CA PRO A 63 -30.24 -7.54 -38.48
C PRO A 63 -30.47 -8.58 -37.38
N ASN A 64 -31.39 -9.50 -37.68
CA ASN A 64 -31.54 -10.85 -37.15
C ASN A 64 -30.37 -11.36 -36.29
N HIS A 65 -30.56 -11.45 -34.97
CA HIS A 65 -29.84 -12.42 -34.15
C HIS A 65 -30.78 -13.60 -33.95
N GLY A 66 -30.66 -14.56 -34.87
CA GLY A 66 -31.49 -15.74 -34.96
C GLY A 66 -31.56 -16.53 -33.66
N SER A 67 -32.73 -17.11 -33.45
CA SER A 67 -33.07 -17.94 -32.29
C SER A 67 -32.46 -19.35 -32.37
N ALA A 68 -31.99 -19.82 -31.20
CA ALA A 68 -32.01 -21.21 -30.69
C ALA A 68 -30.94 -22.21 -31.25
N PRO A 69 -30.51 -23.28 -30.51
CA PRO A 69 -31.30 -24.02 -29.51
C PRO A 69 -30.71 -24.18 -28.10
N ARG A 70 -31.66 -24.34 -27.16
CA ARG A 70 -31.49 -24.96 -25.85
C ARG A 70 -31.21 -26.46 -26.03
N THR A 71 -29.94 -26.85 -25.94
CA THR A 71 -29.57 -28.25 -25.73
C THR A 71 -28.22 -28.31 -25.02
N GLY A 72 -28.18 -29.01 -23.89
CA GLY A 72 -26.95 -29.31 -23.16
C GLY A 72 -26.87 -28.64 -21.79
N ARG A 73 -27.50 -29.25 -20.79
CA ARG A 73 -27.01 -29.17 -19.40
C ARG A 73 -25.63 -29.83 -19.39
N VAL A 74 -24.58 -29.05 -19.65
CA VAL A 74 -23.22 -29.55 -19.53
C VAL A 74 -22.88 -29.58 -18.04
N VAL A 75 -22.91 -30.79 -17.48
CA VAL A 75 -22.34 -31.08 -16.17
C VAL A 75 -20.82 -30.90 -16.28
N LEU A 76 -20.30 -30.03 -15.41
CA LEU A 76 -18.93 -29.98 -14.91
C LEU A 76 -17.78 -30.14 -15.92
N GLU A 77 -17.23 -29.02 -16.38
CA GLU A 77 -15.78 -28.87 -16.36
C GLU A 77 -15.46 -27.52 -15.71
N ARG A 78 -15.22 -27.56 -14.40
CA ARG A 78 -14.40 -26.52 -13.76
C ARG A 78 -13.01 -26.69 -14.35
N ARG A 79 -12.74 -25.95 -15.43
CA ARG A 79 -11.40 -25.78 -15.96
C ARG A 79 -10.62 -24.89 -15.00
N ASP A 80 -10.24 -25.47 -13.86
CA ASP A 80 -8.87 -25.28 -13.41
C ASP A 80 -7.96 -25.73 -14.57
N GLU A 81 -6.82 -25.09 -14.76
CA GLU A 81 -5.86 -25.35 -15.84
C GLU A 81 -6.11 -24.58 -17.14
N THR A 82 -5.79 -23.30 -17.11
CA THR A 82 -4.59 -22.79 -17.81
C THR A 82 -4.53 -21.28 -17.60
N VAL A 83 -3.73 -20.85 -16.61
CA VAL A 83 -3.26 -19.46 -16.59
C VAL A 83 -2.51 -19.27 -17.92
N PRO A 84 -2.87 -18.31 -18.79
CA PRO A 84 -2.20 -18.18 -20.08
C PRO A 84 -0.70 -17.92 -19.86
N GLN A 85 0.11 -18.96 -20.08
CA GLN A 85 1.51 -19.06 -19.66
C GLN A 85 2.46 -18.14 -20.43
N GLN A 86 2.00 -17.43 -21.47
CA GLN A 86 2.92 -16.78 -22.42
C GLN A 86 3.38 -15.38 -22.01
N SER A 87 3.09 -14.91 -20.78
CA SER A 87 3.54 -13.58 -20.33
C SER A 87 4.39 -13.60 -19.06
N TRP A 88 4.40 -14.70 -18.29
CA TRP A 88 4.96 -14.71 -16.94
C TRP A 88 6.18 -15.64 -16.88
N ASN A 89 7.25 -15.17 -16.22
CA ASN A 89 8.43 -15.98 -15.90
C ASN A 89 8.12 -16.91 -14.70
N ASP A 90 8.74 -18.09 -14.62
CA ASP A 90 8.66 -19.07 -13.53
C ASP A 90 8.63 -18.46 -12.12
N LYS A 91 9.42 -17.40 -11.89
CA LYS A 91 9.44 -16.70 -10.59
C LYS A 91 8.08 -16.07 -10.26
N ARG A 92 7.40 -15.49 -11.26
CA ARG A 92 6.09 -14.85 -11.13
C ARG A 92 4.99 -15.88 -10.98
N GLU A 93 5.11 -17.01 -11.65
CA GLU A 93 4.18 -18.12 -11.49
C GLU A 93 4.21 -18.71 -10.08
N ARG A 94 5.41 -18.99 -9.54
CA ARG A 94 5.56 -19.41 -8.14
C ARG A 94 4.99 -18.39 -7.15
N GLN A 95 5.21 -17.10 -7.42
CA GLN A 95 4.67 -16.02 -6.60
C GLN A 95 3.13 -15.97 -6.65
N TYR A 96 2.55 -16.17 -7.83
CA TYR A 96 1.10 -16.24 -8.01
C TYR A 96 0.50 -17.37 -7.18
N ARG A 97 1.03 -18.60 -7.34
CA ARG A 97 0.57 -19.79 -6.60
C ARG A 97 0.66 -19.55 -5.08
N HIS A 98 1.80 -19.07 -4.60
CA HIS A 98 1.99 -18.79 -3.18
C HIS A 98 0.98 -17.78 -2.61
N ILE A 99 0.64 -16.73 -3.36
CA ILE A 99 -0.36 -15.75 -2.92
C ILE A 99 -1.76 -16.35 -2.97
N LYS A 100 -2.13 -17.09 -4.03
CA LYS A 100 -3.43 -17.78 -4.14
C LYS A 100 -3.63 -18.69 -2.93
N ASP A 101 -2.64 -19.54 -2.63
CA ASP A 101 -2.72 -20.50 -1.53
C ASP A 101 -2.76 -19.79 -0.17
N SER A 102 -1.96 -18.74 0.04
CA SER A 102 -1.99 -17.96 1.28
C SER A 102 -3.33 -17.27 1.52
N GLN A 103 -4.00 -16.79 0.46
CA GLN A 103 -5.32 -16.19 0.59
C GLN A 103 -6.40 -17.23 0.87
N ARG A 104 -6.35 -18.40 0.22
CA ARG A 104 -7.24 -19.53 0.49
C ARG A 104 -7.11 -20.01 1.93
N ALA A 105 -5.88 -20.16 2.42
CA ALA A 105 -5.60 -20.54 3.80
C ALA A 105 -6.17 -19.55 4.85
N ARG A 106 -6.37 -18.28 4.47
CA ARG A 106 -6.99 -17.26 5.31
C ARG A 106 -8.52 -17.22 5.22
N GLY A 107 -9.14 -18.16 4.48
CA GLY A 107 -10.58 -18.23 4.27
C GLY A 107 -11.10 -17.36 3.12
N THR A 108 -10.22 -16.86 2.25
CA THR A 108 -10.66 -16.15 1.04
C THR A 108 -11.16 -17.15 0.00
N GLY A 109 -12.33 -16.90 -0.59
CA GLY A 109 -12.85 -17.73 -1.68
C GLY A 109 -11.90 -17.80 -2.88
N GLU A 110 -11.94 -18.91 -3.62
CA GLU A 110 -10.99 -19.24 -4.68
C GLU A 110 -10.84 -18.15 -5.75
N GLY A 111 -11.95 -17.70 -6.35
CA GLY A 111 -11.90 -16.65 -7.38
C GLY A 111 -11.33 -15.33 -6.86
N ARG A 112 -11.62 -14.99 -5.59
CA ARG A 112 -11.06 -13.79 -4.96
C ARG A 112 -9.57 -13.96 -4.65
N ALA A 113 -9.13 -15.14 -4.25
CA ALA A 113 -7.72 -15.44 -4.00
C ALA A 113 -6.88 -15.34 -5.29
N GLU A 114 -7.38 -15.90 -6.38
CA GLU A 114 -6.82 -15.79 -7.73
C GLU A 114 -6.72 -14.34 -8.20
N GLU A 115 -7.79 -13.57 -8.05
CA GLU A 115 -7.80 -12.15 -8.40
C GLU A 115 -6.76 -11.36 -7.61
N ILE A 116 -6.67 -11.58 -6.29
CA ILE A 116 -5.68 -10.91 -5.42
C ILE A 116 -4.26 -11.28 -5.87
N ALA A 117 -4.01 -12.56 -6.17
CA ALA A 117 -2.73 -13.04 -6.64
C ALA A 117 -2.33 -12.39 -7.97
N ALA A 118 -3.23 -12.39 -8.96
CA ALA A 118 -3.00 -11.80 -10.28
C ALA A 118 -2.72 -10.30 -10.19
N ARG A 119 -3.53 -9.54 -9.44
CA ARG A 119 -3.32 -8.10 -9.23
C ARG A 119 -1.97 -7.80 -8.58
N THR A 120 -1.57 -8.61 -7.60
CA THR A 120 -0.31 -8.43 -6.88
C THR A 120 0.89 -8.68 -7.80
N VAL A 121 0.86 -9.76 -8.58
CA VAL A 121 1.91 -10.09 -9.56
C VAL A 121 1.98 -9.04 -10.66
N ASN A 122 0.85 -8.60 -11.22
CA ASN A 122 0.80 -7.57 -12.26
C ASN A 122 1.42 -6.24 -11.80
N LYS A 123 1.15 -5.81 -10.55
CA LYS A 123 1.81 -4.61 -9.97
C LYS A 123 3.32 -4.80 -9.84
N ASN A 124 3.78 -5.98 -9.40
CA ASN A 124 5.22 -6.25 -9.30
C ASN A 124 5.90 -6.23 -10.67
N ARG A 125 5.28 -6.84 -11.68
CA ARG A 125 5.75 -6.82 -13.08
C ARG A 125 5.81 -5.40 -13.63
N ALA A 126 4.78 -4.59 -13.41
CA ALA A 126 4.75 -3.20 -13.86
C ALA A 126 5.88 -2.36 -13.23
N ARG A 127 6.22 -2.60 -11.96
CA ARG A 127 7.34 -1.90 -11.29
C ARG A 127 8.72 -2.41 -11.71
N SER A 128 8.86 -3.71 -11.94
CA SER A 128 10.11 -4.32 -12.42
C SER A 128 10.38 -4.08 -13.91
N GLY A 129 9.42 -3.49 -14.65
CA GLY A 129 9.56 -3.27 -16.09
C GLY A 129 9.30 -4.50 -16.95
N GLU A 130 8.86 -5.61 -16.35
CA GLU A 130 8.57 -6.90 -17.03
C GLU A 130 7.21 -6.90 -17.76
N SER A 131 6.40 -5.85 -17.57
CA SER A 131 5.11 -5.69 -18.24
C SER A 131 5.23 -4.66 -19.35
N ARG A 132 4.76 -5.03 -20.55
CA ARG A 132 4.61 -4.11 -21.70
C ARG A 132 3.68 -2.95 -21.37
N THR A 133 2.65 -3.20 -20.55
CA THR A 133 1.69 -2.19 -20.12
C THR A 133 2.00 -1.76 -18.69
N ARG A 134 2.35 -0.48 -18.49
CA ARG A 134 2.61 0.11 -17.16
C ARG A 134 2.03 1.52 -17.07
N SER A 135 1.27 1.80 -16.01
CA SER A 135 0.82 3.16 -15.70
C SER A 135 1.83 3.88 -14.81
N ARG A 136 1.87 5.22 -14.87
CA ARG A 136 2.71 6.05 -13.98
C ARG A 136 2.44 5.74 -12.50
N THR A 137 1.18 5.59 -12.14
CA THR A 137 0.74 5.23 -10.78
C THR A 137 1.12 3.81 -10.38
N SER A 138 1.36 2.91 -11.33
CA SER A 138 1.85 1.56 -11.00
C SER A 138 3.31 1.58 -10.59
N VAL A 139 4.11 2.42 -11.26
CA VAL A 139 5.57 2.52 -11.08
C VAL A 139 5.96 3.43 -9.91
N ALA A 140 5.39 4.64 -9.85
CA ALA A 140 5.73 5.68 -8.86
C ALA A 140 5.25 5.34 -7.43
N ASP A 141 4.44 4.30 -7.30
CA ASP A 141 3.75 3.95 -6.07
C ASP A 141 4.48 2.84 -5.30
N MET A 142 4.18 2.75 -3.99
CA MET A 142 4.83 1.80 -3.09
C MET A 142 4.45 0.36 -3.41
N SER A 143 5.37 -0.58 -3.14
CA SER A 143 5.15 -2.01 -3.35
C SER A 143 3.92 -2.51 -2.59
N PRO A 144 3.18 -3.51 -3.13
CA PRO A 144 2.05 -4.10 -2.42
C PRO A 144 2.40 -4.56 -1.00
N GLN A 145 3.58 -5.14 -0.81
CA GLN A 145 4.05 -5.68 0.48
C GLN A 145 4.34 -4.55 1.48
N LYS A 146 5.04 -3.49 1.05
CA LYS A 146 5.36 -2.33 1.90
C LYS A 146 4.09 -1.58 2.30
N ARG A 147 3.19 -1.35 1.33
CA ARG A 147 1.87 -0.74 1.57
C ARG A 147 1.05 -1.57 2.55
N GLY A 148 1.01 -2.88 2.35
CA GLY A 148 0.31 -3.82 3.23
C GLY A 148 0.77 -3.69 4.67
N GLY A 149 2.09 -3.78 4.92
CA GLY A 149 2.67 -3.67 6.26
C GLY A 149 2.44 -2.31 6.92
N GLN A 150 2.56 -1.22 6.18
CA GLN A 150 2.33 0.13 6.71
C GLN A 150 0.85 0.38 7.05
N ARG A 151 -0.08 -0.20 6.27
CA ARG A 151 -1.52 -0.03 6.50
C ARG A 151 -2.07 -1.00 7.55
N SER A 152 -1.51 -2.21 7.65
CA SER A 152 -1.87 -3.19 8.67
C SER A 152 -1.37 -2.80 10.07
N GLY A 153 -0.32 -1.98 10.16
CA GLY A 153 0.24 -1.54 11.45
C GLY A 153 -0.65 -0.63 12.30
N LYS A 154 -1.76 -0.11 11.76
CA LYS A 154 -2.60 0.87 12.47
C LYS A 154 -3.83 0.30 13.17
N ARG A 155 -4.25 -0.93 12.91
CA ARG A 155 -5.45 -1.49 13.56
C ARG A 155 -5.30 -2.98 13.80
N LEU A 156 -5.21 -3.31 15.09
CA LEU A 156 -5.46 -4.59 15.75
C LEU A 156 -5.61 -5.76 14.77
N GLY A 157 -4.57 -6.58 14.68
CA GLY A 157 -4.72 -7.94 14.15
C GLY A 157 -5.70 -8.76 15.00
N PRO A 158 -5.99 -10.01 14.63
CA PRO A 158 -6.96 -10.86 15.33
C PRO A 158 -6.66 -11.05 16.83
N GLY A 159 -5.43 -10.78 17.30
CA GLY A 159 -5.02 -10.84 18.72
C GLY A 159 -5.00 -9.50 19.48
N GLY A 160 -5.58 -8.44 18.92
CA GLY A 160 -5.61 -7.11 19.53
C GLY A 160 -4.26 -6.39 19.56
N PRO A 161 -4.14 -5.26 20.29
CA PRO A 161 -2.88 -4.52 20.39
C PRO A 161 -1.84 -5.34 21.16
N THR A 162 -0.56 -5.20 20.81
CA THR A 162 0.53 -5.82 21.59
C THR A 162 0.70 -5.10 22.94
N LYS A 163 1.28 -5.78 23.95
CA LYS A 163 1.57 -5.14 25.26
C LYS A 163 2.39 -3.85 25.07
N ALA A 164 3.37 -3.85 24.16
CA ALA A 164 4.18 -2.67 23.85
C ALA A 164 3.36 -1.52 23.26
N GLN A 165 2.36 -1.81 22.43
CA GLN A 165 1.45 -0.80 21.90
C GLN A 165 0.59 -0.20 23.02
N LEU A 166 0.00 -1.04 23.88
CA LEU A 166 -0.78 -0.60 25.04
C LEU A 166 0.08 0.19 26.03
N TYR A 167 1.33 -0.23 26.27
CA TYR A 167 2.27 0.51 27.11
C TYR A 167 2.57 1.89 26.54
N ASN A 168 2.77 2.01 25.22
CA ASN A 168 3.02 3.29 24.56
C ASN A 168 1.77 4.18 24.51
N ASP A 169 0.58 3.61 24.38
CA ASP A 169 -0.69 4.32 24.50
C ASP A 169 -0.91 4.81 25.94
N ALA A 170 -0.67 3.96 26.94
CA ALA A 170 -0.73 4.28 28.36
C ALA A 170 0.30 5.35 28.75
N ARG A 171 1.50 5.31 28.17
CA ARG A 171 2.53 6.35 28.32
C ARG A 171 2.05 7.69 27.75
N ARG A 172 1.48 7.68 26.55
CA ARG A 172 0.92 8.88 25.90
C ARG A 172 -0.26 9.47 26.68
N ARG A 173 -1.06 8.64 27.34
CA ARG A 173 -2.19 9.04 28.19
C ARG A 173 -1.80 9.30 29.65
N GLY A 174 -0.53 9.19 30.03
CA GLY A 174 -0.05 9.50 31.38
C GLY A 174 -0.51 8.53 32.48
N ILE A 175 -0.83 7.27 32.15
CA ILE A 175 -1.28 6.28 33.14
C ILE A 175 -0.11 5.90 34.06
N ARG A 176 -0.27 6.16 35.36
CA ARG A 176 0.69 5.77 36.41
C ARG A 176 0.64 4.26 36.62
N GLY A 177 1.77 3.65 36.99
CA GLY A 177 1.87 2.19 37.15
C GLY A 177 1.87 1.40 35.84
N ARG A 178 1.88 2.04 34.66
CA ARG A 178 1.91 1.36 33.35
C ARG A 178 3.06 0.35 33.17
N SER A 179 4.19 0.52 33.88
CA SER A 179 5.35 -0.36 33.79
C SER A 179 5.16 -1.68 34.52
N THR A 180 4.32 -1.69 35.56
CA THR A 180 3.99 -2.89 36.33
C THR A 180 2.77 -3.61 35.79
N MET A 181 1.90 -2.91 35.07
CA MET A 181 0.68 -3.48 34.48
C MET A 181 0.96 -4.55 33.42
N SER A 182 0.18 -5.63 33.49
CA SER A 182 0.06 -6.68 32.49
C SER A 182 -0.68 -6.18 31.23
N LYS A 183 -0.65 -6.98 30.16
CA LYS A 183 -1.36 -6.64 28.90
C LYS A 183 -2.86 -6.38 29.15
N ALA A 184 -3.49 -7.19 30.00
CA ALA A 184 -4.90 -7.09 30.31
C ALA A 184 -5.20 -5.81 31.12
N GLU A 185 -4.37 -5.49 32.11
CA GLU A 185 -4.53 -4.27 32.92
C GLU A 185 -4.31 -3.00 32.10
N LEU A 186 -3.32 -3.00 31.22
CA LEU A 186 -3.12 -1.89 30.28
C LEU A 186 -4.32 -1.73 29.33
N SER A 187 -4.92 -2.83 28.87
CA SER A 187 -6.12 -2.78 28.02
C SER A 187 -7.31 -2.17 28.76
N ARG A 188 -7.57 -2.65 29.99
CA ARG A 188 -8.64 -2.13 30.86
C ARG A 188 -8.44 -0.66 31.19
N ALA A 189 -7.22 -0.26 31.57
CA ALA A 189 -6.89 1.14 31.87
C ALA A 189 -7.04 2.07 30.65
N LEU A 190 -6.98 1.52 29.44
CA LEU A 190 -7.19 2.24 28.18
C LEU A 190 -8.62 2.16 27.63
N GLY A 191 -9.50 1.36 28.24
CA GLY A 191 -10.88 1.13 27.80
C GLY A 191 -10.97 0.29 26.52
N ARG A 192 -10.15 -0.77 26.40
CA ARG A 192 -10.13 -1.68 25.25
C ARG A 192 -10.35 -3.13 25.64
#